data_AF-A0A2E4KUA7-F1
#
_entry.id   AF-A0A2E4KUA7-F1
#
_cell.length_a   1.000
_cell.length_b   1.000
_cell.length_c   1.000
_cell.angle_alpha   90.00
_cell.angle_beta   90.00
_cell.angle_gamma   90.00
#
_symmetry.space_group_name_H-M   'P 1'
#
loop_
_entity.id
_entity.type
_entity.pdbx_description
1 polymer ?
#
loop_
_entity_poly.entity_id
_entity_poly.type
_entity_poly.pdbx_seq_one_letter_code
_entity_poly.pdbx_strand_id
1 'polypeptide(L)'
;MADILRLGRFEKNGWPPPTMTTREELDSRRLNEAARIRLALNSMRTEAREKVKGGPGTVAFVKEDLCIGCDQCTLVCDDDAIELYDTPLASPILNIDVNRKAKVLRDPCTGCRLCVLACPTDAIIMIDR
;
A
#
# COMPACT_ATOMS: atom_id res chain seq x y z
N MET A 1 33.34 6.77 -43.27
CA MET A 1 32.43 5.64 -42.97
C MET A 1 33.20 4.36 -43.24
N ALA A 2 33.11 3.39 -42.31
CA ALA A 2 34.07 2.30 -42.04
C ALA A 2 35.34 2.83 -41.35
N ASP A 3 35.83 2.33 -40.21
CA ASP A 3 35.79 0.96 -39.70
C ASP A 3 36.10 0.99 -38.18
N ILE A 4 35.09 0.93 -37.31
CA ILE A 4 35.23 0.99 -35.83
C ILE A 4 35.39 -0.42 -35.21
N LEU A 5 35.47 -1.47 -36.03
CA LEU A 5 35.56 -2.87 -35.59
C LEU A 5 37.01 -3.39 -35.47
N ARG A 6 37.90 -2.65 -34.81
CA ARG A 6 39.28 -3.13 -34.58
C ARG A 6 39.98 -2.59 -33.33
N LEU A 7 39.31 -2.64 -32.18
CA LEU A 7 39.99 -2.69 -30.87
C LEU A 7 39.44 -3.85 -30.05
N GLY A 8 39.72 -5.06 -30.53
CA GLY A 8 39.61 -6.26 -29.72
C GLY A 8 40.65 -6.25 -28.61
N ARG A 9 40.19 -6.29 -27.36
CA ARG A 9 40.85 -7.00 -26.25
C ARG A 9 39.88 -7.19 -25.05
N PHE A 10 38.70 -7.73 -25.31
CA PHE A 10 37.77 -8.22 -24.27
C PHE A 10 37.91 -9.74 -24.12
N GLU A 11 39.13 -10.22 -23.96
CA GLU A 11 39.38 -11.58 -23.47
C GLU A 11 40.52 -11.52 -22.46
N LYS A 12 40.29 -12.20 -21.33
CA LYS A 12 41.26 -12.49 -20.26
C LYS A 12 41.49 -11.33 -19.30
N ASN A 13 40.60 -11.22 -18.31
CA ASN A 13 40.96 -11.09 -16.88
C ASN A 13 39.68 -10.95 -16.03
N GLY A 14 39.06 -12.08 -15.68
CA GLY A 14 38.29 -12.22 -14.43
C GLY A 14 37.15 -11.22 -14.17
N TRP A 15 36.42 -10.82 -15.21
CA TRP A 15 35.21 -10.01 -15.08
C TRP A 15 33.99 -10.82 -15.57
N PRO A 16 32.94 -11.01 -14.75
CA PRO A 16 32.79 -10.49 -13.39
C PRO A 16 33.65 -11.32 -12.39
N PRO A 17 34.06 -10.73 -11.24
CA PRO A 17 34.88 -11.44 -10.25
C PRO A 17 34.16 -12.69 -9.71
N PRO A 18 34.86 -13.67 -9.13
CA PRO A 18 34.27 -14.91 -8.57
C PRO A 18 33.28 -14.67 -7.42
N THR A 19 33.12 -13.42 -6.97
CA THR A 19 32.18 -12.95 -5.96
C THR A 19 30.95 -12.24 -6.54
N MET A 20 30.88 -12.06 -7.86
CA MET A 20 29.72 -11.43 -8.49
C MET A 20 28.69 -12.49 -8.86
N THR A 21 27.62 -12.49 -8.08
CA THR A 21 26.41 -13.28 -8.32
C THR A 21 26.03 -13.31 -9.80
N THR A 22 25.81 -14.50 -10.36
CA THR A 22 25.30 -14.62 -11.73
C THR A 22 23.85 -14.12 -11.81
N ARG A 23 23.36 -13.84 -13.02
CA ARG A 23 21.97 -13.43 -13.21
C ARG A 23 21.00 -14.50 -12.70
N GLU A 24 21.29 -15.77 -13.00
CA GLU A 24 20.50 -16.93 -12.59
C GLU A 24 20.49 -17.10 -11.06
N GLU A 25 21.63 -16.92 -10.40
CA GLU A 25 21.74 -16.98 -8.95
C GLU A 25 21.03 -15.79 -8.28
N LEU A 26 21.11 -14.58 -8.85
CA LEU A 26 20.35 -13.42 -8.36
C LEU A 26 18.84 -13.64 -8.51
N ASP A 27 18.38 -14.15 -9.64
CA ASP A 27 16.97 -14.41 -9.89
C ASP A 27 16.44 -15.50 -8.94
N SER A 28 17.22 -16.56 -8.70
CA SER A 28 16.88 -17.60 -7.72
C SER A 28 16.73 -17.05 -6.30
N ARG A 29 17.66 -16.18 -5.85
CA ARG A 29 17.56 -15.53 -4.53
C ARG A 29 16.36 -14.59 -4.45
N ARG A 30 16.08 -13.81 -5.50
CA ARG A 30 14.92 -12.93 -5.57
C ARG A 30 13.61 -13.69 -5.50
N LEU A 31 13.51 -14.83 -6.19
CA LEU A 31 12.32 -15.70 -6.14
C LEU A 31 12.10 -16.26 -4.73
N ASN A 32 13.16 -16.76 -4.10
CA ASN A 32 13.09 -17.28 -2.73
C ASN A 32 12.69 -16.20 -1.72
N GLU A 33 13.30 -15.01 -1.82
CA GLU A 33 12.98 -13.91 -0.93
C GLU A 33 11.57 -13.38 -1.17
N ALA A 34 11.14 -13.25 -2.43
CA ALA A 34 9.77 -12.85 -2.76
C ALA A 34 8.74 -13.85 -2.22
N ALA A 35 9.00 -15.16 -2.29
CA ALA A 35 8.14 -16.19 -1.71
C ALA A 35 8.07 -16.06 -0.17
N ARG A 36 9.20 -15.83 0.48
CA ARG A 36 9.27 -15.59 1.93
C ARG A 36 8.51 -14.35 2.35
N ILE A 37 8.75 -13.22 1.69
CA ILE A 37 8.05 -11.95 1.93
C ILE A 37 6.54 -12.14 1.76
N ARG A 38 6.12 -12.84 0.70
CA ARG A 38 4.70 -13.12 0.45
C ARG A 38 4.06 -13.91 1.58
N LEU A 39 4.71 -14.97 2.05
CA LEU A 39 4.21 -15.78 3.17
C LEU A 39 4.07 -14.94 4.44
N ALA A 40 5.07 -14.13 4.77
CA ALA A 40 5.05 -13.25 5.94
C ALA A 40 3.96 -12.15 5.84
N LEU A 41 3.81 -11.49 4.69
CA LEU A 41 2.78 -10.47 4.51
C LEU A 41 1.36 -11.06 4.58
N ASN A 42 1.18 -12.28 4.09
CA ASN A 42 -0.12 -12.95 4.18
C ASN A 42 -0.51 -13.27 5.63
N SER A 43 0.42 -13.75 6.47
CA SER A 43 0.11 -14.06 7.88
C SER A 43 -0.27 -12.80 8.66
N MET A 44 0.48 -11.71 8.48
CA MET A 44 0.18 -10.43 9.14
C MET A 44 -1.20 -9.89 8.79
N ARG A 45 -1.62 -10.02 7.52
CA ARG A 45 -2.95 -9.56 7.07
C ARG A 45 -4.08 -10.38 7.68
N THR A 46 -3.89 -11.67 7.93
CA THR A 46 -4.91 -12.52 8.56
C THR A 46 -5.15 -12.12 10.01
N GLU A 47 -4.09 -11.93 10.80
CA GLU A 47 -4.20 -11.53 12.21
C GLU A 47 -4.88 -10.17 12.38
N ALA A 48 -4.59 -9.21 11.50
CA ALA A 48 -5.23 -7.90 11.51
C ALA A 48 -6.74 -8.01 11.20
N ARG A 49 -7.13 -8.91 10.28
CA ARG A 49 -8.54 -9.11 9.88
C ARG A 49 -9.39 -9.73 10.97
N GLU A 50 -8.83 -10.60 11.81
CA GLU A 50 -9.61 -11.29 12.85
C GLU A 50 -10.02 -10.38 14.00
N LYS A 51 -9.21 -9.35 14.30
CA LYS A 51 -9.41 -8.48 15.47
C LYS A 51 -10.36 -7.29 15.22
N VAL A 52 -10.69 -6.99 13.97
CA VAL A 52 -11.54 -5.84 13.63
C VAL A 52 -13.01 -6.19 13.83
N LYS A 53 -13.65 -5.52 14.80
CA LYS A 53 -15.10 -5.60 15.04
C LYS A 53 -15.90 -5.23 13.78
N GLY A 54 -17.09 -5.79 13.60
CA GLY A 54 -17.94 -5.50 12.44
C GLY A 54 -19.38 -5.94 12.64
N GLY A 55 -20.21 -5.71 11.62
CA GLY A 55 -21.62 -6.07 11.60
C GLY A 55 -22.58 -4.89 11.85
N PRO A 56 -23.90 -5.12 11.82
CA PRO A 56 -24.93 -4.08 11.76
C PRO A 56 -24.99 -3.10 12.95
N GLY A 57 -24.43 -3.49 14.11
CA GLY A 57 -24.34 -2.65 15.31
C GLY A 57 -23.12 -1.73 15.32
N THR A 58 -22.30 -1.73 14.26
CA THR A 58 -21.08 -0.94 14.16
C THR A 58 -21.06 -0.11 12.88
N VAL A 59 -20.36 1.01 12.92
CA VAL A 59 -20.18 1.92 11.79
C VAL A 59 -18.72 2.31 11.64
N ALA A 60 -18.25 2.49 10.40
CA ALA A 60 -16.90 2.96 10.16
C ALA A 60 -16.77 4.46 10.49
N PHE A 61 -15.60 4.87 10.97
CA PHE A 61 -15.28 6.25 11.34
C PHE A 61 -13.88 6.61 10.85
N VAL A 62 -13.72 7.78 10.26
CA VAL A 62 -12.44 8.25 9.71
C VAL A 62 -11.77 9.22 10.68
N LYS A 63 -10.53 8.90 11.06
CA LYS A 63 -9.59 9.79 11.74
C LYS A 63 -8.95 10.72 10.71
N GLU A 64 -9.40 11.96 10.69
CA GLU A 64 -8.98 12.95 9.68
C GLU A 64 -7.47 13.23 9.72
N ASP A 65 -6.84 13.16 10.88
CA ASP A 65 -5.41 13.34 11.11
C ASP A 65 -4.55 12.28 10.42
N LEU A 66 -5.05 11.04 10.30
CA LEU A 66 -4.36 9.93 9.63
C LEU A 66 -4.77 9.75 8.17
N CYS A 67 -5.89 10.34 7.75
CA CYS A 67 -6.41 10.17 6.40
C CYS A 67 -5.57 10.95 5.38
N ILE A 68 -4.99 10.26 4.40
CA ILE A 68 -4.17 10.88 3.33
C ILE A 68 -4.93 11.08 2.01
N GLY A 69 -6.25 10.86 2.00
CA GLY A 69 -7.07 11.07 0.80
C GLY A 69 -6.82 10.09 -0.36
N CYS A 70 -6.19 8.94 -0.10
CA CYS A 70 -5.77 7.96 -1.11
C CYS A 70 -6.89 7.14 -1.79
N ASP A 71 -8.16 7.48 -1.53
CA ASP A 71 -9.39 6.90 -2.09
C ASP A 71 -9.60 5.36 -2.05
N GLN A 72 -8.67 4.57 -1.54
CA GLN A 72 -8.81 3.09 -1.50
C GLN A 72 -10.07 2.60 -0.77
N CYS A 73 -10.57 3.38 0.19
CA CYS A 73 -11.78 3.07 0.91
C CYS A 73 -13.05 3.13 0.04
N THR A 74 -13.11 4.04 -0.95
CA THR A 74 -14.26 4.14 -1.86
C THR A 74 -14.31 2.97 -2.82
N LEU A 75 -13.15 2.49 -3.28
CA LEU A 75 -13.04 1.34 -4.20
C LEU A 75 -13.56 0.03 -3.61
N VAL A 76 -13.59 -0.09 -2.28
CA VAL A 76 -14.03 -1.32 -1.57
C VAL A 76 -15.39 -1.18 -0.90
N CYS A 77 -16.07 -0.05 -1.07
CA CYS A 77 -17.37 0.19 -0.47
C CYS A 77 -18.47 -0.07 -1.50
N ASP A 78 -19.13 -1.23 -1.39
CA ASP A 78 -20.24 -1.60 -2.27
C ASP A 78 -21.57 -0.88 -1.91
N ASP A 79 -21.59 -0.18 -0.77
CA ASP A 79 -22.80 0.46 -0.21
C ASP A 79 -22.83 1.99 -0.44
N ASP A 80 -21.89 2.55 -1.21
CA ASP A 80 -21.75 4.01 -1.43
C ASP A 80 -21.70 4.84 -0.12
N ALA A 81 -21.18 4.25 0.96
CA ALA A 81 -21.18 4.86 2.29
C ALA A 81 -20.00 5.81 2.56
N ILE A 82 -19.24 6.21 1.54
CA ILE A 82 -18.00 6.99 1.70
C ILE A 82 -17.96 8.16 0.71
N GLU A 83 -17.77 9.35 1.25
CA GLU A 83 -17.58 10.58 0.47
C GLU A 83 -16.14 11.09 0.64
N LEU A 84 -15.64 11.76 -0.40
CA LEU A 84 -14.37 12.48 -0.36
C LEU A 84 -14.64 13.98 -0.39
N TYR A 85 -13.92 14.73 0.43
CA TYR A 85 -13.99 16.19 0.48
C TYR A 85 -12.59 16.78 0.64
N ASP A 86 -12.42 18.02 0.20
CA ASP A 86 -11.17 18.75 0.33
C ASP A 86 -11.24 19.70 1.53
N THR A 87 -10.16 19.77 2.30
CA THR A 87 -9.97 20.70 3.42
C THR A 87 -8.54 21.22 3.39
N PRO A 88 -8.21 22.39 3.97
CA PRO A 88 -6.83 22.79 4.14
C PRO A 88 -6.03 21.79 5.01
N LEU A 89 -4.75 21.64 4.73
CA LEU A 89 -3.85 20.81 5.53
C LEU A 89 -3.59 21.48 6.89
N ALA A 90 -3.88 20.77 7.98
CA ALA A 90 -3.50 21.17 9.33
C ALA A 90 -1.99 20.93 9.56
N SER A 91 -1.14 21.83 9.06
CA SER A 91 0.32 21.78 9.28
C SER A 91 0.86 23.16 9.67
N PRO A 92 1.71 23.27 10.70
CA PRO A 92 2.33 24.55 11.09
C PRO A 92 3.44 25.03 10.14
N ILE A 93 3.90 24.17 9.21
CA ILE A 93 5.06 24.43 8.34
C ILE A 93 4.65 24.50 6.85
N LEU A 94 3.49 23.94 6.49
CA LEU A 94 3.04 23.84 5.11
C LEU A 94 1.67 24.51 4.96
N ASN A 95 1.54 25.40 3.97
CA ASN A 95 0.27 25.99 3.58
C ASN A 95 -0.26 25.29 2.31
N ILE A 96 -1.16 24.33 2.50
CA ILE A 96 -1.79 23.56 1.41
C ILE A 96 -3.31 23.69 1.56
N ASP A 97 -3.96 24.32 0.58
CA ASP A 97 -5.40 24.61 0.63
C ASP A 97 -6.26 23.37 0.33
N VAL A 98 -5.70 22.40 -0.39
CA VAL A 98 -6.41 21.19 -0.86
C VAL A 98 -5.74 19.95 -0.29
N ASN A 99 -6.33 19.41 0.77
CA ASN A 99 -5.98 18.14 1.40
C ASN A 99 -7.23 17.27 1.44
N ARG A 100 -7.27 16.26 0.57
CA ARG A 100 -8.43 15.39 0.42
C ARG A 100 -8.58 14.46 1.63
N LYS A 101 -9.81 14.32 2.11
CA LYS A 101 -10.20 13.48 3.25
C LYS A 101 -11.41 12.63 2.89
N ALA A 102 -11.56 11.52 3.59
CA ALA A 102 -12.72 10.64 3.49
C ALA A 102 -13.66 10.85 4.68
N LYS A 103 -14.96 10.70 4.45
CA LYS A 103 -16.00 10.70 5.48
C LYS A 103 -16.92 9.52 5.24
N VAL A 104 -17.32 8.84 6.31
CA VAL A 104 -18.30 7.75 6.25
C VAL A 104 -19.70 8.30 6.53
N LEU A 105 -20.64 7.98 5.65
CA LEU A 105 -22.07 8.20 5.83
C LEU A 105 -22.64 7.05 6.68
N ARG A 106 -23.25 7.38 7.82
CA ARG A 106 -23.66 6.37 8.81
C ARG A 106 -24.81 5.49 8.35
N ASP A 107 -25.75 6.06 7.60
CA ASP A 107 -26.98 5.39 7.18
C ASP A 107 -26.72 4.25 6.18
N PRO A 108 -26.00 4.48 5.05
CA PRO A 108 -25.67 3.41 4.11
C PRO A 108 -24.60 2.42 4.62
N CYS A 109 -23.84 2.76 5.66
CA CYS A 109 -22.79 1.87 6.16
C CYS A 109 -23.37 0.60 6.81
N THR A 110 -23.02 -0.56 6.28
CA THR A 110 -23.47 -1.87 6.77
C THR A 110 -22.61 -2.46 7.89
N GLY A 111 -21.43 -1.87 8.14
CA GLY A 111 -20.45 -2.39 9.10
C GLY A 111 -19.59 -3.54 8.54
N CYS A 112 -19.45 -3.65 7.21
CA CYS A 112 -18.71 -4.72 6.52
C CYS A 112 -17.18 -4.69 6.67
N ARG A 113 -16.61 -3.63 7.29
CA ARG A 113 -15.19 -3.42 7.65
C ARG A 113 -14.15 -3.51 6.51
N LEU A 114 -14.55 -3.60 5.24
CA LEU A 114 -13.62 -3.66 4.11
C LEU A 114 -12.76 -2.38 3.99
N CYS A 115 -13.36 -1.21 4.18
CA CYS A 115 -12.66 0.08 4.13
C CYS A 115 -11.57 0.21 5.20
N VAL A 116 -11.78 -0.36 6.40
CA VAL A 116 -10.77 -0.43 7.47
C VAL A 116 -9.56 -1.23 7.01
N LEU A 117 -9.79 -2.39 6.38
CA LEU A 117 -8.73 -3.28 5.89
C LEU A 117 -8.01 -2.75 4.65
N ALA A 118 -8.65 -1.85 3.90
CA ALA A 118 -8.10 -1.22 2.71
C ALA A 118 -7.30 0.06 3.03
N CYS A 119 -7.51 0.68 4.20
CA CYS A 119 -6.86 1.92 4.56
C CYS A 119 -5.36 1.70 4.81
N PRO A 120 -4.45 2.29 4.00
CA PRO A 120 -3.01 2.05 4.15
C PRO A 120 -2.40 2.76 5.37
N THR A 121 -3.13 3.69 5.99
CA THR A 121 -2.68 4.49 7.14
C THR A 121 -3.49 4.21 8.41
N ASP A 122 -4.32 3.16 8.41
CA ASP A 122 -5.20 2.80 9.53
C ASP A 122 -6.07 3.98 10.02
N ALA A 123 -6.42 4.91 9.12
CA ALA A 123 -7.22 6.08 9.43
C ALA A 123 -8.70 5.72 9.68
N ILE A 124 -9.16 4.55 9.24
CA ILE A 124 -10.56 4.14 9.40
C ILE A 124 -10.65 3.11 10.51
N ILE A 125 -11.52 3.35 11.49
CA ILE A 125 -11.80 2.43 12.59
C ILE A 125 -13.28 2.08 12.62
N MET A 126 -13.63 1.02 13.34
CA MET A 126 -15.02 0.69 13.62
C MET A 126 -15.41 1.25 14.99
N ILE A 127 -16.57 1.89 15.07
CA ILE A 127 -17.20 2.36 16.31
C ILE A 127 -18.58 1.74 16.45
N ASP A 128 -19.16 1.80 17.65
CA ASP A 128 -20.55 1.36 17.84
C ASP A 128 -21.50 2.42 17.27
N ARG A 129 -22.63 1.97 16.71
CA ARG A 129 -23.60 2.84 16.03
C ARG A 129 -24.36 3.73 17.02
#